data_AF-A0A1A1VIR1-F1
#
_entry.id   AF-A0A1A1VIR1-F1
#
_cell.length_a   1.000
_cell.length_b   1.000
_cell.length_c   1.000
_cell.angle_alpha   90.00
_cell.angle_beta   90.00
_cell.angle_gamma   90.00
#
_symmetry.space_group_name_H-M   'P 1'
#
loop_
_entity.id
_entity.type
_entity.pdbx_description
1 polymer ?
#
loop_
_entity_poly.entity_id
_entity_poly.type
_entity_poly.pdbx_seq_one_letter_code
_entity_poly.pdbx_strand_id
1 'polypeptide(L)'
;MNPFDYNHPPDAPASGQLYIATVKPFDAVSPSDHQPLARVRYTNGKTFVGRDTVRHIDVHRETGQPVEHWMRIDGYAREIVSQISTLVADGAVSPVACFTELRYHLDADTGWSPAIDALSDEDWAAVQWRVTDLLRTG
;
A
#
# COMPACT_ATOMS: atom_id res chain seq x y z
N MET A 1 27.55 -31.31 7.49
CA MET A 1 26.32 -30.58 7.14
C MET A 1 26.19 -29.42 8.10
N ASN A 2 26.19 -28.18 7.58
CA ASN A 2 26.25 -26.96 8.39
C ASN A 2 24.81 -26.47 8.63
N PRO A 3 24.37 -26.17 9.87
CA PRO A 3 22.99 -25.83 10.18
C PRO A 3 22.59 -24.37 9.86
N PHE A 4 23.33 -23.71 8.96
CA PHE A 4 23.16 -22.29 8.61
C PHE A 4 22.57 -22.07 7.20
N ASP A 5 22.03 -23.11 6.57
CA ASP A 5 21.18 -23.00 5.37
C ASP A 5 19.79 -22.43 5.71
N TYR A 6 19.74 -21.31 6.44
CA TYR A 6 18.51 -20.57 6.66
C TYR A 6 18.40 -19.45 5.64
N ASN A 7 17.43 -19.62 4.75
CA ASN A 7 16.68 -18.59 4.04
C ASN A 7 17.48 -17.37 3.58
N HIS A 8 17.85 -17.41 2.29
CA HIS A 8 18.04 -16.17 1.55
C HIS A 8 16.80 -15.29 1.80
N PRO A 9 16.92 -14.08 2.37
CA PRO A 9 15.81 -13.14 2.32
C PRO A 9 15.44 -12.97 0.84
N PRO A 10 14.15 -12.78 0.50
CA PRO A 10 13.79 -12.44 -0.87
C PRO A 10 14.68 -11.26 -1.27
N ASP A 11 15.42 -11.43 -2.38
CA ASP A 11 16.44 -10.49 -2.83
C ASP A 11 15.93 -9.07 -2.67
N ALA A 12 16.60 -8.29 -1.82
CA ALA A 12 16.35 -6.86 -1.79
C ALA A 12 16.50 -6.36 -3.22
N PRO A 13 15.50 -5.64 -3.77
CA PRO A 13 15.50 -5.30 -5.18
C PRO A 13 16.80 -4.60 -5.58
N ALA A 14 17.37 -5.01 -6.70
CA ALA A 14 18.58 -4.40 -7.24
C ALA A 14 18.37 -2.89 -7.33
N SER A 15 19.27 -2.13 -6.73
CA SER A 15 19.16 -0.68 -6.60
C SER A 15 19.03 -0.03 -7.98
N GLY A 16 17.80 0.37 -8.35
CA GLY A 16 17.46 0.91 -9.68
C GLY A 16 16.15 0.38 -10.26
N GLN A 17 15.63 -0.75 -9.77
CA GLN A 17 14.35 -1.28 -10.23
C GLN A 17 13.17 -0.57 -9.53
N LEU A 18 12.26 -0.01 -10.33
CA LEU A 18 11.04 0.65 -9.87
C LEU A 18 9.88 -0.35 -9.84
N TYR A 19 9.14 -0.38 -8.75
CA TYR A 19 7.95 -1.22 -8.56
C TYR A 19 6.72 -0.36 -8.34
N ILE A 20 5.56 -0.87 -8.72
CA ILE A 20 4.28 -0.28 -8.34
C ILE A 20 4.11 -0.45 -6.83
N ALA A 21 4.07 0.65 -6.10
CA ALA A 21 3.87 0.63 -4.66
C ALA A 21 2.39 0.54 -4.33
N THR A 22 1.60 1.42 -4.95
CA THR A 22 0.17 1.53 -4.71
C THR A 22 -0.49 2.40 -5.75
N VAL A 23 -1.80 2.25 -5.91
CA VAL A 23 -2.64 3.11 -6.74
C VAL A 23 -3.73 3.73 -5.87
N LYS A 24 -3.86 5.06 -5.95
CA LYS A 24 -5.04 5.79 -5.48
C LYS A 24 -6.04 5.83 -6.63
N PRO A 25 -7.15 5.08 -6.58
CA PRO A 25 -8.04 4.93 -7.74
C PRO A 25 -8.67 6.25 -8.16
N PHE A 26 -9.07 7.10 -7.20
CA PHE A 26 -9.69 8.39 -7.47
C PHE A 26 -8.82 9.51 -6.94
N ASP A 27 -7.85 9.95 -7.74
CA ASP A 27 -6.96 11.05 -7.37
C ASP A 27 -7.45 12.41 -7.88
N ALA A 28 -7.88 12.45 -9.13
CA ALA A 28 -8.34 13.66 -9.80
C ALA A 28 -9.39 13.34 -10.86
N VAL A 29 -9.94 14.38 -11.47
CA VAL A 29 -10.80 14.28 -12.65
C VAL A 29 -10.06 14.96 -13.81
N SER A 30 -10.02 14.28 -14.95
CA SER A 30 -9.40 14.80 -16.16
C SER A 30 -10.12 16.07 -16.65
N PRO A 31 -9.40 17.18 -16.89
CA PRO A 31 -10.04 18.43 -17.31
C PRO A 31 -10.57 18.37 -18.75
N SER A 32 -10.10 17.43 -19.57
CA SER A 32 -10.48 17.33 -20.98
C SER A 32 -11.76 16.52 -21.20
N ASP A 33 -11.94 15.43 -20.46
CA ASP A 33 -13.03 14.46 -20.69
C ASP A 33 -13.83 14.13 -19.42
N HIS A 34 -13.52 14.78 -18.29
CA HIS A 34 -14.18 14.59 -17.00
C HIS A 34 -14.14 13.14 -16.47
N GLN A 35 -13.24 12.31 -16.98
CA GLN A 35 -13.06 10.95 -16.50
C GLN A 35 -12.21 10.90 -15.23
N PRO A 36 -12.45 9.91 -14.34
CA PRO A 36 -11.64 9.74 -13.14
C PRO A 36 -10.19 9.35 -13.51
N LEU A 37 -9.26 9.93 -12.78
CA LEU A 37 -7.84 9.66 -12.88
C LEU A 37 -7.36 8.95 -11.61
N ALA A 38 -6.58 7.89 -11.82
CA ALA A 38 -5.88 7.17 -10.78
C ALA A 38 -4.45 7.69 -10.65
N ARG A 39 -3.93 7.74 -9.42
CA ARG A 39 -2.54 8.07 -9.16
C ARG A 39 -1.78 6.80 -8.82
N VAL A 40 -0.82 6.45 -9.66
CA VAL A 40 0.13 5.36 -9.44
C VAL A 40 1.33 5.92 -8.69
N ARG A 41 1.77 5.25 -7.63
CA ARG A 41 3.03 5.57 -6.94
C ARG A 41 4.03 4.44 -7.13
N TYR A 42 5.29 4.83 -7.30
CA TYR A 42 6.39 3.89 -7.46
C TYR A 42 7.27 3.85 -6.22
N THR A 43 7.83 2.67 -5.94
CA THR A 43 8.78 2.43 -4.86
C THR A 43 10.05 1.76 -5.39
N ASN A 44 11.17 2.01 -4.71
CA ASN A 44 12.41 1.24 -4.87
C ASN A 44 12.53 0.10 -3.83
N GLY A 45 11.41 -0.31 -3.24
CA GLY A 45 11.33 -1.27 -2.14
C GLY A 45 11.54 -0.66 -0.75
N LYS A 46 11.94 0.62 -0.64
CA LYS A 46 12.21 1.29 0.64
C LYS A 46 11.44 2.59 0.83
N THR A 47 11.22 3.34 -0.24
CA THR A 47 10.53 4.63 -0.20
C THR A 47 9.80 4.91 -1.50
N PHE A 48 8.85 5.85 -1.46
CA PHE A 48 8.27 6.41 -2.68
C PHE A 48 9.33 7.21 -3.44
N VAL A 49 9.42 6.95 -4.74
CA VAL A 49 10.42 7.57 -5.63
C VAL A 49 9.78 8.31 -6.81
N GLY A 50 8.49 8.12 -7.05
CA GLY A 50 7.77 8.80 -8.12
C GLY A 50 6.26 8.59 -8.06
N ARG A 51 5.54 9.33 -8.90
CA ARG A 51 4.10 9.16 -9.13
C ARG A 51 3.74 9.52 -10.56
N ASP A 52 2.74 8.84 -11.08
CA ASP A 52 2.07 9.18 -12.34
C ASP A 52 0.56 9.25 -12.13
N THR A 53 -0.09 10.02 -13.00
CA THR A 53 -1.55 10.11 -13.06
C THR A 53 -2.02 9.51 -14.38
N VAL A 54 -2.86 8.47 -14.29
CA VAL A 54 -3.33 7.69 -15.44
C VAL A 54 -4.85 7.62 -15.43
N ARG A 55 -5.47 7.44 -16.60
CA ARG A 55 -6.90 7.15 -16.69
C ARG A 55 -7.17 5.74 -16.20
N HIS A 56 -8.37 5.48 -15.69
CA HIS A 56 -8.80 4.14 -15.27
C HIS A 56 -8.62 3.08 -16.36
N ILE A 57 -8.92 3.44 -17.61
CA ILE A 57 -8.74 2.55 -18.77
C ILE A 57 -7.28 2.15 -19.02
N ASP A 58 -6.33 2.96 -18.55
CA ASP A 58 -4.89 2.75 -18.76
C ASP A 58 -4.22 2.08 -17.55
N VAL A 59 -4.93 1.91 -16.41
CA VAL A 59 -4.39 1.34 -15.16
C VAL A 59 -3.88 -0.08 -15.34
N HIS A 60 -4.63 -0.93 -16.06
CA HIS A 60 -4.21 -2.31 -16.30
C HIS A 60 -2.93 -2.39 -17.11
N ARG A 61 -2.78 -1.51 -18.11
CA ARG A 61 -1.56 -1.43 -18.91
C ARG A 61 -0.35 -0.99 -18.08
N GLU A 62 -0.55 -0.04 -17.17
CA GLU A 62 0.53 0.53 -16.35
C GLU A 62 0.96 -0.41 -15.21
N THR A 63 0.01 -1.09 -14.59
CA THR A 63 0.24 -1.80 -13.32
C THR A 63 0.18 -3.31 -13.43
N GLY A 64 -0.25 -3.85 -14.58
CA GLY A 64 -0.54 -5.27 -14.75
C GLY A 64 -1.84 -5.73 -14.07
N GLN A 65 -2.48 -4.88 -13.28
CA GLN A 65 -3.70 -5.19 -12.53
C GLN A 65 -4.86 -4.26 -12.91
N PRO A 66 -6.11 -4.76 -12.98
CA PRO A 66 -7.27 -3.93 -13.30
C PRO A 66 -7.55 -2.89 -12.20
N VAL A 67 -8.30 -1.84 -12.52
CA VAL A 67 -8.60 -0.77 -11.54
C VAL A 67 -9.39 -1.29 -10.34
N GLU A 68 -10.24 -2.29 -10.55
CA GLU A 68 -11.06 -2.92 -9.51
C GLU A 68 -10.20 -3.61 -8.44
N HIS A 69 -9.06 -4.17 -8.83
CA HIS A 69 -8.08 -4.71 -7.89
C HIS A 69 -7.57 -3.61 -6.96
N TRP A 70 -7.12 -2.48 -7.53
CA TRP A 70 -6.63 -1.34 -6.77
C TRP A 70 -7.70 -0.65 -5.92
N MET A 71 -8.96 -0.67 -6.36
CA MET A 71 -10.09 -0.22 -5.54
C MET A 71 -10.27 -1.08 -4.30
N ARG A 72 -10.03 -2.40 -4.39
CA ARG A 72 -10.06 -3.30 -3.24
C ARG A 72 -8.92 -3.00 -2.27
N ILE A 73 -7.70 -2.81 -2.78
CA ILE A 73 -6.53 -2.40 -2.00
C ILE A 73 -6.77 -1.05 -1.27
N ASP A 74 -7.34 -0.05 -1.96
CA ASP A 74 -7.71 1.24 -1.33
C ASP A 74 -8.78 1.06 -0.25
N GLY A 75 -9.74 0.16 -0.46
CA GLY A 75 -10.75 -0.20 0.54
C GLY A 75 -10.14 -0.76 1.83
N TYR A 76 -9.28 -1.78 1.72
CA TYR A 76 -8.59 -2.37 2.87
C TYR A 76 -7.70 -1.35 3.59
N ALA A 77 -6.96 -0.53 2.83
CA ALA A 77 -6.12 0.48 3.42
C ALA A 77 -6.92 1.53 4.22
N ARG A 78 -8.11 1.93 3.75
CA ARG A 78 -9.00 2.83 4.49
C ARG A 78 -9.57 2.19 5.74
N GLU A 79 -9.93 0.90 5.68
CA GLU A 79 -10.38 0.14 6.84
C GLU A 79 -9.29 0.13 7.93
N ILE A 80 -8.05 -0.18 7.55
CA ILE A 80 -6.90 -0.15 8.46
C ILE A 80 -6.67 1.26 9.02
N VAL A 81 -6.65 2.30 8.19
CA VAL A 81 -6.49 3.69 8.67
C VAL A 81 -7.60 4.10 9.64
N SER A 82 -8.84 3.66 9.38
CA SER A 82 -9.96 3.88 10.30
C SER A 82 -9.71 3.22 11.65
N GLN A 83 -9.25 1.96 11.66
CA GLN A 83 -8.92 1.24 12.89
C GLN A 83 -7.75 1.86 13.65
N ILE A 84 -6.67 2.25 12.95
CA ILE A 84 -5.54 3.00 13.53
C ILE A 84 -6.06 4.29 14.18
N SER A 85 -6.95 5.02 13.52
CA SER A 85 -7.51 6.25 14.06
C SER A 85 -8.31 6.01 15.33
N THR A 86 -9.09 4.92 15.41
CA THR A 86 -9.78 4.50 16.64
C THR A 86 -8.78 4.19 17.76
N LEU A 87 -7.74 3.39 17.48
CA LEU A 87 -6.71 3.06 18.46
C LEU A 87 -5.96 4.29 18.99
N VAL A 88 -5.72 5.27 18.13
CA VAL A 88 -5.12 6.55 18.52
C VAL A 88 -6.08 7.37 19.39
N ALA A 89 -7.36 7.44 19.01
CA ALA A 89 -8.38 8.15 19.78
C ALA A 89 -8.59 7.55 21.18
N ASP A 90 -8.50 6.22 21.29
CA ASP A 90 -8.62 5.48 22.54
C ASP A 90 -7.32 5.52 23.38
N GLY A 91 -6.24 6.10 22.85
CA GLY A 91 -4.94 6.19 23.50
C GLY A 91 -4.18 4.86 23.57
N ALA A 92 -4.63 3.84 22.84
CA ALA A 92 -3.99 2.53 22.77
C ALA A 92 -2.69 2.57 21.94
N VAL A 93 -2.61 3.47 20.96
CA VAL A 93 -1.45 3.65 20.06
C VAL A 93 -1.14 5.13 19.92
N SER A 94 0.15 5.48 19.79
CA SER A 94 0.53 6.87 19.46
C SER A 94 0.29 7.17 17.98
N PRO A 95 0.03 8.42 17.58
CA PRO A 95 -0.09 8.78 16.15
C PRO A 95 1.12 8.31 15.35
N VAL A 96 0.88 7.65 14.21
CA VAL A 96 1.91 7.13 13.30
C VAL A 96 1.85 7.82 11.94
N ALA A 97 3.01 8.00 11.30
CA ALA A 97 3.17 8.63 9.99
C ALA A 97 3.38 7.64 8.84
N CYS A 98 3.64 6.37 9.14
CA CYS A 98 3.69 5.27 8.16
C CYS A 98 3.28 3.94 8.79
N PHE A 99 2.88 2.98 7.95
CA PHE A 99 2.40 1.68 8.42
C PHE A 99 3.46 0.93 9.25
N THR A 100 4.73 1.02 8.85
CA THR A 100 5.84 0.34 9.53
C THR A 100 6.07 0.81 10.97
N GLU A 101 5.53 1.96 11.39
CA GLU A 101 5.61 2.42 12.78
C GLU A 101 4.65 1.68 13.70
N LEU A 102 3.58 1.06 13.17
CA LEU A 102 2.62 0.29 13.98
C LEU A 102 3.27 -0.86 14.73
N ARG A 103 4.32 -1.46 14.17
CA ARG A 103 5.08 -2.56 14.80
C ARG A 103 5.68 -2.21 16.17
N TYR A 104 5.81 -0.92 16.49
CA TYR A 104 6.29 -0.47 17.79
C TYR A 104 5.19 -0.43 18.86
N HIS A 105 3.93 -0.60 18.45
CA HIS A 105 2.75 -0.49 19.30
C HIS A 105 1.92 -1.76 19.34
N LEU A 106 1.83 -2.46 18.21
CA LEU A 106 1.06 -3.70 18.03
C LEU A 106 1.73 -4.59 16.99
N ASP A 107 1.31 -5.85 16.93
CA ASP A 107 1.66 -6.72 15.81
C ASP A 107 0.90 -6.26 14.57
N ALA A 108 1.63 -5.64 13.62
CA ALA A 108 1.03 -4.99 12.46
C ALA A 108 0.53 -5.99 11.40
N ASP A 109 0.89 -7.27 11.52
CA ASP A 109 0.51 -8.33 10.57
C ASP A 109 -0.68 -9.16 11.07
N THR A 110 -1.27 -8.82 12.23
CA THR A 110 -2.39 -9.57 12.81
C THR A 110 -3.51 -8.67 13.32
N GLY A 111 -4.71 -9.23 13.46
CA GLY A 111 -5.86 -8.53 14.05
C GLY A 111 -6.69 -7.70 13.06
N TRP A 112 -6.42 -7.82 11.76
CA TRP A 112 -7.23 -7.20 10.71
C TRP A 112 -8.45 -8.06 10.37
N SER A 113 -9.31 -7.60 9.46
CA SER A 113 -10.46 -8.40 9.05
C SER A 113 -10.00 -9.67 8.31
N PRO A 114 -10.80 -10.76 8.34
CA PRO A 114 -10.41 -12.03 7.68
C PRO A 114 -10.11 -11.89 6.18
N ALA A 115 -10.67 -10.87 5.53
CA ALA A 115 -10.38 -10.58 4.13
C ALA A 115 -8.97 -10.00 3.92
N ILE A 116 -8.46 -9.25 4.89
CA ILE A 116 -7.11 -8.69 4.90
C ILE A 116 -6.09 -9.78 5.26
N ASP A 117 -6.41 -10.61 6.26
CA ASP A 117 -5.55 -11.73 6.67
C ASP A 117 -5.38 -12.79 5.58
N ALA A 118 -6.30 -12.87 4.62
CA ALA A 118 -6.26 -13.80 3.49
C ALA A 118 -5.55 -13.24 2.25
N LEU A 119 -4.98 -12.04 2.31
CA LEU A 119 -4.25 -11.43 1.19
C LEU A 119 -2.96 -12.20 0.87
N SER A 120 -2.56 -12.15 -0.39
CA SER A 120 -1.21 -12.56 -0.79
C SER A 120 -0.17 -11.59 -0.23
N ASP A 121 1.09 -12.01 -0.15
CA ASP A 121 2.19 -11.13 0.27
C ASP A 121 2.30 -9.86 -0.60
N GLU A 122 2.01 -9.99 -1.90
CA GLU A 122 2.02 -8.87 -2.85
C GLU A 122 0.88 -7.87 -2.57
N ASP A 123 -0.35 -8.37 -2.40
CA ASP A 123 -1.51 -7.52 -2.10
C ASP A 123 -1.36 -6.89 -0.72
N TRP A 124 -0.82 -7.63 0.26
CA TRP A 124 -0.54 -7.11 1.59
C TRP A 124 0.48 -5.98 1.53
N ALA A 125 1.60 -6.15 0.82
CA ALA A 125 2.58 -5.09 0.62
C ALA A 125 1.96 -3.85 -0.03
N ALA A 126 1.10 -4.02 -1.05
CA ALA A 126 0.37 -2.94 -1.69
C ALA A 126 -0.57 -2.19 -0.71
N VAL A 127 -1.24 -2.91 0.19
CA VAL A 127 -2.06 -2.33 1.27
C VAL A 127 -1.19 -1.53 2.23
N GLN A 128 -0.04 -2.05 2.70
CA GLN A 128 0.86 -1.32 3.60
C GLN A 128 1.37 0.00 2.99
N TRP A 129 1.73 -0.02 1.70
CA TRP A 129 2.10 1.19 0.97
C TRP A 129 0.93 2.16 0.83
N ARG A 130 -0.28 1.65 0.59
CA ARG A 130 -1.48 2.48 0.49
C ARG A 130 -1.84 3.14 1.81
N VAL A 131 -1.77 2.41 2.94
CA VAL A 131 -1.96 2.96 4.29
C VAL A 131 -0.93 4.05 4.56
N THR A 132 0.33 3.80 4.20
CA THR A 132 1.39 4.80 4.34
C THR A 132 1.12 6.05 3.47
N ASP A 133 0.57 5.91 2.26
CA ASP A 133 0.14 7.09 1.48
C ASP A 133 -0.99 7.84 2.18
N LEU A 134 -2.02 7.14 2.66
CA LEU A 134 -3.16 7.75 3.35
C LEU A 134 -2.75 8.49 4.62
N LEU A 135 -1.90 7.91 5.47
CA LEU A 135 -1.41 8.55 6.69
C LEU A 135 -0.59 9.81 6.40
N ARG A 136 0.12 9.87 5.27
CA ARG A 136 0.97 11.01 4.87
C ARG A 136 0.22 12.12 4.14
N THR A 137 -0.87 11.78 3.45
CA THR A 137 -1.64 12.73 2.63
C THR A 137 -3.04 13.00 3.17
N GLY A 138 -3.25 12.73 4.47
CA GLY A 138 -4.53 12.95 5.16
C GLY A 138 -5.18 14.28 4.80
#